data_AF-A2RHR9-F1
#
_entry.id   AF-A2RHR9-F1
#
_cell.length_a   1.000
_cell.length_b   1.000
_cell.length_c   1.000
_cell.angle_alpha   90.00
_cell.angle_beta   90.00
_cell.angle_gamma   90.00
#
_symmetry.space_group_name_H-M   'P 1'
#
loop_
_entity.id
_entity.type
_entity.pdbx_description
1 polymer ?
#
loop_
_entity_poly.entity_id
_entity_poly.type
_entity_poly.pdbx_seq_one_letter_code
_entity_poly.pdbx_strand_id
1 'polypeptide(L)'
;MIPGGKMKTLNNTHIGQIYYIHKVIGKNQSKLRDLGLISDKKITLISTDGENSIIKIDEMRLALSSSFLEQIFVKEERSSEEIIGLAHLQVGQTGTVRMIDATSDIRRRLMDMGITRGTSVHLQKLAPLGDPLELRLRGYSLSLRKTDAEKIKVVLEQ
;
A
#
# COMPACT_ATOMS: atom_id res chain seq x y z
N MET A 1 -4.06 18.75 -6.36
CA MET A 1 -5.27 17.91 -6.46
C MET A 1 -4.80 16.47 -6.47
N ILE A 2 -4.97 15.73 -5.39
CA ILE A 2 -4.51 14.34 -5.27
C ILE A 2 -5.71 13.44 -5.58
N PRO A 3 -5.65 12.56 -6.60
CA PRO A 3 -6.74 11.63 -6.88
C PRO A 3 -6.60 10.45 -5.90
N GLY A 4 -7.33 10.52 -4.80
CA GLY A 4 -7.43 9.43 -3.82
C GLY A 4 -8.77 9.54 -3.12
N GLY A 5 -9.50 8.43 -2.99
CA GLY A 5 -10.81 8.40 -2.33
C GLY A 5 -10.79 9.20 -1.02
N LYS A 6 -11.85 9.96 -0.75
CA LYS A 6 -11.92 10.92 0.37
C LYS A 6 -11.56 10.22 1.70
N MET A 7 -10.32 10.42 2.15
CA MET A 7 -9.82 9.89 3.40
C MET A 7 -10.58 10.56 4.56
N LYS A 8 -11.11 9.75 5.48
CA LYS A 8 -11.81 10.24 6.67
C LYS A 8 -11.47 9.39 7.88
N THR A 9 -11.67 9.95 9.07
CA THR A 9 -11.57 9.18 10.32
C THR A 9 -12.82 8.35 10.52
N LEU A 10 -12.72 7.24 11.26
CA LEU A 10 -13.87 6.39 11.55
C LEU A 10 -14.98 7.16 12.30
N ASN A 11 -14.61 8.20 13.07
CA ASN A 11 -15.56 9.06 13.77
C ASN A 11 -16.50 9.80 12.81
N ASN A 12 -16.05 10.08 11.58
CA ASN A 12 -16.78 10.82 10.56
C ASN A 12 -17.34 9.89 9.47
N THR A 13 -17.80 8.70 9.86
CA THR A 13 -18.35 7.68 8.94
C THR A 13 -19.84 7.43 9.16
N HIS A 14 -20.48 6.85 8.15
CA HIS A 14 -21.87 6.42 8.27
C HIS A 14 -21.97 5.08 9.00
N ILE A 15 -22.88 5.02 9.97
CA ILE A 15 -23.27 3.78 10.65
C ILE A 15 -23.73 2.74 9.63
N GLY A 16 -23.28 1.50 9.79
CA GLY A 16 -23.63 0.37 8.94
C GLY A 16 -22.87 0.31 7.60
N GLN A 17 -22.19 1.39 7.19
CA GLN A 17 -21.38 1.38 5.98
C GLN A 17 -20.05 0.65 6.21
N ILE A 18 -19.61 -0.08 5.20
CA ILE A 18 -18.33 -0.78 5.21
C ILE A 18 -17.23 0.18 4.80
N TYR A 19 -16.16 0.18 5.57
CA TYR A 19 -14.91 0.86 5.26
C TYR A 19 -13.72 -0.08 5.41
N TYR A 20 -12.56 0.35 4.93
CA TYR A 20 -11.29 -0.34 5.07
C TYR A 20 -10.30 0.55 5.78
N ILE A 21 -9.59 -0.01 6.76
CA ILE A 21 -8.57 0.72 7.52
C ILE A 21 -7.44 1.10 6.57
N HIS A 22 -7.19 2.40 6.40
CA HIS A 22 -6.01 2.87 5.69
C HIS A 22 -4.80 2.83 6.63
N LYS A 23 -4.91 3.50 7.78
CA LYS A 23 -3.86 3.56 8.80
C LYS A 23 -4.41 3.93 10.17
N VAL A 24 -3.65 3.62 11.21
CA VAL A 24 -3.91 4.05 12.59
C VAL A 24 -2.74 4.94 13.02
N ILE A 25 -3.03 6.14 13.55
CA ILE A 25 -2.04 7.12 13.99
C ILE A 25 -2.37 7.57 15.41
N GLY A 26 -1.36 7.73 16.27
CA GLY A 26 -1.52 8.31 17.61
C GLY A 26 -0.83 7.50 18.69
N LYS A 27 -0.91 7.98 19.94
CA LYS A 27 -0.25 7.36 21.10
C LYS A 27 -0.70 5.92 21.34
N ASN A 28 -1.90 5.55 20.90
CA ASN A 28 -2.51 4.24 21.14
C ASN A 28 -2.35 3.25 19.97
N GLN A 29 -1.52 3.56 18.97
CA GLN A 29 -1.39 2.77 17.75
C GLN A 29 -1.07 1.29 18.03
N SER A 30 -0.15 0.99 18.95
CA SER A 30 0.21 -0.40 19.29
C SER A 30 -0.99 -1.18 19.82
N LYS A 31 -1.71 -0.63 20.81
CA LYS A 31 -2.91 -1.24 21.38
C LYS A 31 -3.99 -1.49 20.34
N LEU A 32 -4.23 -0.52 19.45
CA LEU A 32 -5.22 -0.68 18.39
C LEU A 32 -4.81 -1.76 17.38
N ARG A 33 -3.53 -1.84 17.02
CA ARG A 33 -3.01 -2.92 16.16
C ARG A 33 -3.18 -4.30 16.82
N ASP A 34 -2.93 -4.42 18.12
CA ASP A 34 -3.12 -5.66 18.89
C ASP A 34 -4.59 -6.10 18.93
N LEU A 35 -5.53 -5.15 18.86
CA LEU A 35 -6.97 -5.40 18.73
C LEU A 35 -7.43 -5.74 17.30
N GLY A 36 -6.50 -5.85 16.35
CA GLY A 36 -6.80 -6.21 14.96
C GLY A 36 -7.09 -5.01 14.04
N LEU A 37 -6.90 -3.77 14.50
CA LEU A 37 -7.00 -2.56 13.65
C LEU A 37 -5.72 -2.39 12.83
N ILE A 38 -5.57 -3.23 11.81
CA ILE A 38 -4.45 -3.18 10.85
C ILE A 38 -4.92 -2.74 9.47
N SER A 39 -3.98 -2.33 8.61
CA SER A 39 -4.31 -1.84 7.27
C SER A 39 -5.10 -2.87 6.45
N ASP A 40 -6.01 -2.36 5.61
CA ASP A 40 -6.95 -3.07 4.74
C ASP A 40 -7.94 -4.03 5.42
N LYS A 41 -7.99 -4.03 6.75
CA LYS A 41 -9.08 -4.70 7.49
C LYS A 41 -10.39 -3.99 7.26
N LYS A 42 -11.44 -4.80 7.09
CA LYS A 42 -12.82 -4.35 6.99
C LYS A 42 -13.27 -3.86 8.36
N ILE A 43 -13.85 -2.68 8.41
CA ILE A 43 -14.37 -2.07 9.63
C ILE A 43 -15.73 -1.42 9.35
N THR A 44 -16.63 -1.50 10.31
CA THR A 44 -17.96 -0.88 10.25
C THR A 44 -18.27 -0.23 11.59
N LEU A 45 -18.74 1.01 11.55
CA LEU A 45 -19.34 1.66 12.71
C LEU A 45 -20.75 1.11 12.90
N ILE A 46 -21.05 0.51 14.06
CA ILE A 46 -22.34 -0.13 14.35
C ILE A 46 -23.28 0.83 15.07
N SER A 47 -22.75 1.58 16.04
CA SER A 47 -23.50 2.61 16.75
C SER A 47 -22.53 3.62 17.36
N THR A 48 -23.03 4.82 17.62
CA THR A 48 -22.32 5.85 18.38
C THR A 48 -23.34 6.68 19.16
N ASP A 49 -22.97 7.10 20.37
CA ASP A 49 -23.70 8.09 21.16
C ASP A 49 -23.00 9.47 21.17
N GLY A 50 -21.88 9.60 20.45
CA GLY A 50 -21.03 10.79 20.39
C GLY A 50 -19.77 10.70 21.26
N GLU A 51 -19.80 9.95 22.36
CA GLU A 51 -18.65 9.74 23.25
C GLU A 51 -18.06 8.34 23.07
N ASN A 52 -18.92 7.35 22.94
CA ASN A 52 -18.60 5.94 22.79
C ASN A 52 -19.24 5.38 21.52
N SER A 53 -18.58 4.39 20.94
CA SER A 53 -19.01 3.77 19.70
C SER A 53 -18.76 2.27 19.73
N ILE A 54 -19.67 1.51 19.13
CA ILE A 54 -19.46 0.11 18.85
C ILE A 54 -19.00 0.00 17.41
N ILE A 55 -17.84 -0.63 17.20
CA ILE A 55 -17.30 -0.93 15.89
C ILE A 55 -17.29 -2.45 15.67
N LYS A 56 -17.41 -2.89 14.42
CA LYS A 56 -17.22 -4.29 14.01
C LYS A 56 -15.97 -4.39 13.14
N ILE A 57 -15.07 -5.30 13.48
CA ILE A 57 -13.90 -5.69 12.68
C ILE A 57 -13.88 -7.20 12.59
N ASP A 58 -13.79 -7.74 11.37
CA ASP A 58 -14.03 -9.16 11.11
C ASP A 58 -15.35 -9.60 11.79
N GLU A 59 -15.33 -10.55 12.73
CA GLU A 59 -16.51 -10.95 13.53
C GLU A 59 -16.54 -10.37 14.95
N MET A 60 -15.54 -9.55 15.32
CA MET A 60 -15.43 -8.98 16.66
C MET A 60 -16.12 -7.61 16.74
N ARG A 61 -16.88 -7.39 17.82
CA ARG A 61 -17.43 -6.08 18.18
C ARG A 61 -16.60 -5.46 19.31
N LEU A 62 -16.12 -4.24 19.11
CA LEU A 62 -15.32 -3.52 20.09
C LEU A 62 -16.01 -2.20 20.45
N ALA A 63 -16.03 -1.88 21.74
CA ALA A 63 -16.41 -0.56 22.22
C ALA A 63 -15.17 0.35 22.26
N LEU A 64 -15.26 1.53 21.66
CA LEU A 64 -14.20 2.53 21.60
C LEU A 64 -14.77 3.93 21.84
N SER A 65 -14.05 4.78 22.55
CA SER A 65 -14.40 6.19 22.67
C SER A 65 -14.06 6.97 21.39
N SER A 66 -14.71 8.11 21.18
CA SER A 66 -14.50 9.02 20.04
C SER A 66 -13.02 9.33 19.78
N SER A 67 -12.24 9.50 20.85
CA SER A 67 -10.78 9.74 20.80
C SER A 67 -9.98 8.62 20.13
N PHE A 68 -10.44 7.37 20.16
CA PHE A 68 -9.83 6.26 19.41
C PHE A 68 -10.32 6.25 17.95
N LEU A 69 -11.57 6.63 17.69
CA LEU A 69 -12.11 6.67 16.32
C LEU A 69 -11.42 7.74 15.46
N GLU A 70 -11.03 8.87 16.07
CA GLU A 70 -10.24 9.93 15.42
C GLU A 70 -8.84 9.47 14.99
N GLN A 71 -8.31 8.43 15.65
CA GLN A 71 -6.99 7.86 15.35
C GLN A 71 -7.04 6.82 14.22
N ILE A 72 -8.23 6.40 13.79
CA ILE A 72 -8.44 5.33 12.80
C ILE A 72 -8.87 5.98 11.48
N PHE A 73 -7.97 5.98 10.49
CA PHE A 73 -8.23 6.51 9.16
C PHE A 73 -8.75 5.41 8.25
N VAL A 74 -9.84 5.68 7.55
CA VAL A 74 -10.53 4.70 6.71
C VAL A 74 -10.82 5.24 5.31
N LYS A 75 -11.10 4.32 4.40
CA LYS A 75 -11.45 4.52 2.98
C LYS A 75 -12.63 3.62 2.61
N GLU A 76 -13.45 4.04 1.67
CA GLU A 76 -14.66 3.31 1.25
C GLU A 76 -14.31 2.07 0.40
N GLU A 77 -13.21 2.16 -0.34
CA GLU A 77 -12.65 1.07 -1.11
C GLU A 77 -11.45 0.45 -0.39
N ARG A 78 -11.29 -0.88 -0.51
CA ARG A 78 -10.06 -1.58 -0.11
C ARG A 78 -8.90 -0.97 -0.90
N SER A 79 -7.69 -0.89 -0.33
CA SER A 79 -6.54 -0.62 -1.22
C SER A 79 -6.50 -1.71 -2.26
N SER A 80 -6.81 -1.38 -3.51
CA SER A 80 -6.08 -1.99 -4.59
C SER A 80 -4.67 -1.45 -4.46
N GLU A 81 -3.75 -2.25 -3.93
CA GLU A 81 -2.34 -2.03 -4.26
C GLU A 81 -2.28 -2.02 -5.79
N GLU A 82 -2.16 -0.84 -6.38
CA GLU A 82 -2.15 -0.72 -7.84
C GLU A 82 -0.86 -1.38 -8.33
N ILE A 83 -1.03 -2.53 -8.98
CA ILE A 83 0.07 -3.26 -9.57
C ILE A 83 0.35 -2.62 -10.92
N ILE A 84 1.48 -1.91 -11.00
CA ILE A 84 1.97 -1.30 -12.23
C ILE A 84 3.20 -2.06 -12.74
N GLY A 85 3.56 -1.84 -14.01
CA GLY A 85 4.85 -2.28 -14.53
C GLY A 85 5.98 -1.45 -13.92
N LEU A 86 7.14 -2.04 -13.64
CA LEU A 86 8.32 -1.31 -13.17
C LEU A 86 8.72 -0.21 -14.17
N ALA A 87 8.48 -0.44 -15.47
CA ALA A 87 8.67 0.54 -16.54
C ALA A 87 7.81 1.81 -16.41
N HIS A 88 6.74 1.78 -15.60
CA HIS A 88 5.83 2.91 -15.39
C HIS A 88 6.12 3.70 -14.11
N LEU A 89 7.16 3.32 -13.34
CA LEU A 89 7.64 4.18 -12.27
C LEU A 89 8.09 5.52 -12.83
N GLN A 90 7.81 6.58 -12.10
CA GLN A 90 8.37 7.90 -12.34
C GLN A 90 9.71 8.03 -11.60
N VAL A 91 10.60 8.87 -12.13
CA VAL A 91 11.89 9.14 -11.49
C VAL A 91 11.66 9.64 -10.07
N GLY A 92 12.37 9.04 -9.11
CA GLY A 92 12.22 9.29 -7.68
C GLY A 92 11.21 8.37 -6.97
N GLN A 93 10.42 7.57 -7.70
CA GLN A 93 9.51 6.61 -7.09
C GLN A 93 10.22 5.31 -6.72
N THR A 94 9.69 4.66 -5.67
CA THR A 94 10.12 3.33 -5.24
C THR A 94 8.95 2.37 -5.35
N GLY A 95 9.20 1.18 -5.88
CA GLY A 95 8.22 0.11 -5.97
C GLY A 95 8.75 -1.19 -5.38
N THR A 96 7.90 -1.92 -4.67
CA THR A 96 8.20 -3.27 -4.21
C THR A 96 7.76 -4.28 -5.28
N VAL A 97 8.68 -5.16 -5.71
CA VAL A 97 8.39 -6.23 -6.69
C VAL A 97 7.34 -7.20 -6.14
N ARG A 98 6.23 -7.36 -6.86
CA ARG A 98 5.19 -8.35 -6.57
C ARG A 98 5.29 -9.59 -7.45
N MET A 99 5.62 -9.41 -8.73
CA MET A 99 5.63 -10.50 -9.72
C MET A 99 6.62 -10.22 -10.85
N ILE A 100 7.13 -11.29 -11.47
CA ILE A 100 7.95 -11.23 -12.69
C ILE A 100 7.24 -12.08 -13.74
N ASP A 101 6.60 -11.41 -14.69
CA ASP A 101 5.83 -11.97 -15.79
C ASP A 101 6.72 -12.13 -17.04
N ALA A 102 7.67 -13.05 -16.95
CA ALA A 102 8.64 -13.37 -17.99
C ALA A 102 8.81 -14.88 -18.16
N THR A 103 9.34 -15.28 -19.32
CA THR A 103 9.80 -16.65 -19.61
C THR A 103 10.86 -17.12 -18.60
N SER A 104 11.06 -18.43 -18.49
CA SER A 104 11.91 -19.01 -17.42
C SER A 104 13.35 -18.50 -17.42
N ASP A 105 13.93 -18.30 -18.60
CA ASP A 105 15.28 -17.80 -18.83
C ASP A 105 15.44 -16.33 -18.42
N ILE A 106 14.53 -15.46 -18.89
CA ILE A 106 14.54 -14.03 -18.53
C ILE A 106 14.26 -13.88 -17.03
N ARG A 107 13.28 -14.62 -16.50
CA ARG A 107 12.93 -14.60 -15.08
C ARG A 107 14.13 -14.95 -14.21
N ARG A 108 14.86 -16.03 -14.56
CA ARG A 108 16.07 -16.44 -13.84
C ARG A 108 17.13 -15.35 -13.86
N ARG A 109 17.43 -14.79 -15.04
CA ARG A 109 18.40 -13.68 -15.17
C ARG A 109 18.02 -12.47 -14.31
N LEU A 110 16.74 -12.07 -14.31
CA LEU A 110 16.27 -10.95 -13.48
C LEU A 110 16.45 -11.24 -11.98
N MET A 111 16.17 -12.48 -11.56
CA MET A 111 16.39 -12.91 -10.18
C MET A 111 17.88 -12.92 -9.81
N ASP A 112 18.75 -13.41 -10.70
CA ASP A 112 20.21 -13.39 -10.53
C ASP A 112 20.75 -11.95 -10.43
N MET A 113 20.11 -11.00 -11.13
CA MET A 113 20.37 -9.55 -11.03
C MET A 113 19.79 -8.91 -9.75
N GLY A 114 19.22 -9.69 -8.84
CA GLY A 114 18.69 -9.22 -7.55
C GLY A 114 17.25 -8.75 -7.58
N ILE A 115 16.57 -8.84 -8.72
CA ILE A 115 15.15 -8.50 -8.87
C ILE A 115 14.32 -9.73 -8.50
N THR A 116 13.94 -9.82 -7.22
CA THR A 116 13.07 -10.89 -6.70
C THR A 116 11.83 -10.31 -6.05
N ARG A 117 10.77 -11.12 -5.89
CA ARG A 117 9.57 -10.72 -5.13
C ARG A 117 9.96 -10.18 -3.75
N GLY A 118 9.38 -9.05 -3.36
CA GLY A 118 9.69 -8.33 -2.13
C GLY A 118 10.88 -7.37 -2.23
N THR A 119 11.61 -7.35 -3.34
CA THR A 119 12.71 -6.39 -3.53
C THR A 119 12.14 -4.99 -3.70
N SER A 120 12.62 -4.04 -2.90
CA SER A 120 12.38 -2.61 -3.08
C SER A 120 13.32 -2.07 -4.16
N VAL A 121 12.74 -1.43 -5.17
CA VAL A 121 13.46 -0.92 -6.35
C VAL A 121 13.11 0.55 -6.53
N HIS A 122 14.13 1.41 -6.49
CA HIS A 122 13.98 2.85 -6.65
C HIS A 122 14.42 3.29 -8.03
N LEU A 123 13.57 4.01 -8.78
CA LEU A 123 13.93 4.54 -10.09
C LEU A 123 14.72 5.84 -9.92
N GLN A 124 16.03 5.78 -10.16
CA GLN A 124 16.91 6.94 -10.03
C GLN A 124 16.84 7.86 -11.24
N LYS A 125 16.82 7.27 -12.44
CA LYS A 125 16.93 8.01 -13.69
C LYS A 125 16.33 7.21 -14.84
N LEU A 126 15.95 7.92 -15.89
CA LEU A 126 15.74 7.37 -17.22
C LEU A 126 16.89 7.84 -18.12
N ALA A 127 17.32 6.99 -19.04
CA ALA A 127 18.18 7.44 -20.13
C ALA A 127 17.46 8.53 -20.98
N PRO A 128 18.19 9.33 -21.79
CA PRO A 128 17.61 10.46 -22.53
C PRO A 128 16.39 10.11 -23.41
N LEU A 129 16.32 8.88 -23.91
CA LEU A 129 15.22 8.39 -24.75
C LEU A 129 14.22 7.49 -23.98
N GLY A 130 14.33 7.41 -22.66
CA GLY A 130 13.45 6.60 -21.80
C GLY A 130 13.86 5.14 -21.62
N ASP A 131 14.97 4.69 -22.20
CA ASP A 131 15.52 3.33 -22.08
C ASP A 131 17.06 3.36 -22.17
N PRO A 132 17.81 2.73 -21.24
CA PRO A 132 17.37 1.95 -20.08
C PRO A 132 16.90 2.78 -18.87
N LEU A 133 16.26 2.08 -17.93
CA LEU A 133 15.95 2.56 -16.59
C LEU A 133 17.17 2.36 -15.69
N GLU A 134 17.55 3.39 -14.93
CA GLU A 134 18.59 3.33 -13.91
C GLU A 134 17.95 3.14 -12.53
N LEU A 135 18.07 1.94 -11.97
CA LEU A 135 17.41 1.52 -10.75
C LEU A 135 18.41 1.43 -9.60
N ARG A 136 17.97 1.64 -8.36
CA ARG A 136 18.72 1.32 -7.14
C ARG A 136 17.98 0.22 -6.37
N LEU A 137 18.68 -0.87 -6.07
CA LEU A 137 18.18 -1.96 -5.24
C LEU A 137 19.35 -2.63 -4.52
N ARG A 138 19.11 -3.19 -3.33
CA ARG A 138 20.10 -3.96 -2.55
C ARG A 138 21.47 -3.25 -2.39
N GLY A 139 21.48 -1.92 -2.37
CA GLY A 139 22.69 -1.11 -2.18
C GLY A 139 23.49 -0.78 -3.46
N TYR A 140 23.11 -1.26 -4.64
CA TYR A 140 23.79 -0.96 -5.91
C TYR A 140 22.84 -0.39 -6.97
N SER A 141 23.42 0.17 -8.04
CA SER A 141 22.69 0.66 -9.22
C SER A 141 22.66 -0.40 -10.32
N LEU A 142 21.51 -0.55 -10.97
CA LEU A 142 21.25 -1.52 -12.02
C LEU A 142 20.60 -0.82 -13.21
N SER A 143 21.26 -0.85 -14.37
CA SER A 143 20.65 -0.46 -15.64
C SER A 143 19.80 -1.61 -16.17
N LEU A 144 18.50 -1.38 -16.36
CA LEU A 144 17.56 -2.38 -16.87
C LEU A 144 16.84 -1.85 -18.10
N ARG A 145 16.79 -2.67 -19.15
CA ARG A 145 16.02 -2.32 -20.35
C ARG A 145 14.54 -2.17 -20.02
N LYS A 146 13.88 -1.19 -20.63
CA LYS A 146 12.45 -0.94 -20.48
C LYS A 146 11.62 -2.17 -20.81
N THR A 147 11.98 -2.90 -21.86
CA THR A 147 11.30 -4.15 -22.24
C THR A 147 11.39 -5.25 -21.18
N ASP A 148 12.44 -5.28 -20.38
CA ASP A 148 12.56 -6.20 -19.24
C ASP A 148 11.85 -5.65 -18.00
N ALA A 149 11.87 -4.33 -17.79
CA ALA A 149 11.11 -3.67 -16.74
C ALA A 149 9.58 -3.81 -16.91
N GLU A 150 9.05 -3.86 -18.13
CA GLU A 150 7.62 -4.08 -18.41
C GLU A 150 7.10 -5.44 -17.91
N LYS A 151 7.99 -6.43 -17.85
CA LYS A 151 7.73 -7.78 -17.34
C LYS A 151 7.70 -7.82 -15.81
N ILE A 152 8.19 -6.80 -15.12
CA ILE A 152 8.22 -6.76 -13.66
C ILE A 152 7.03 -5.96 -13.16
N LYS A 153 6.26 -6.55 -12.26
CA LYS A 153 5.10 -5.92 -11.62
C LYS A 153 5.46 -5.47 -10.23
N VAL A 154 5.20 -4.20 -9.93
CA VAL A 154 5.51 -3.55 -8.65
C VAL A 154 4.28 -2.90 -8.06
N VAL A 155 4.31 -2.69 -6.74
CA VAL A 155 3.39 -1.83 -6.02
C VAL A 155 4.18 -0.63 -5.52
N LEU A 156 3.66 0.57 -5.74
CA LEU A 156 4.28 1.81 -5.27
C LEU A 156 4.38 1.81 -3.74
N GLU A 157 5.56 2.16 -3.24
CA GLU A 157 5.75 2.46 -1.82
C GLU A 157 5.21 3.87 -1.53
N GLN A 158 4.38 4.00 -0.49
CA GLN A 158 3.77 5.26 -0.05
C GLN A 158 4.62 5.99 0.98
#